data_AF-A0A0C2TNB4-F1
#
_entry.id   AF-A0A0C2TNB4-F1
#
_cell.length_a   1.000
_cell.length_b   1.000
_cell.length_c   1.000
_cell.angle_alpha   90.00
_cell.angle_beta   90.00
_cell.angle_gamma   90.00
#
_symmetry.space_group_name_H-M   'P 1'
#
loop_
_entity.id
_entity.type
_entity.pdbx_description
1 polymer ?
#
loop_
_entity_poly.entity_id
_entity_poly.type
_entity_poly.pdbx_seq_one_letter_code
_entity_poly.pdbx_strand_id
1 'polypeptide(L)'
;MSERKVLNKYFPPDFDPDLIPRRKQPKNSQQVVRLMAPFSMRCNTCGEYIYKGKKFNARKETVDGEDYYGIKIFRFYIKCTLCSAEITFKTDPKNTDYAAEHGASRNFEPWREERIIEEEDRLAKLEEEENNPMKVLENRTIDSKREMDILDALQDIRARNARNERVGQTVDLRERISREEIEHEEDIERKRLEDEDEKQIKAVFATVNNGGGSTQEYITVKRKANEEEPALHSLLPESTRALIGTQKGVAHPTKKLKTDSKASLGIKVVRRKQFVQYLVLTLVAMDAREEIPRISIEDLPSWQRLQNGIDRIVSQRVDDEIRQAGADSEKEQIRAHVLQYINQTLTHAQPNLRINGQPYEDLEDTEPFDEVLDRQIWSLADTRMQWFKRIAETRRKIPPDLAAALAAALEENHTFETSAILDSTTEDPTRFDDWVGVRPIESYKDLVQCLSALGHELDQTLPDQLKRTQETRAVTADVKTHKP
;
A
#
# COMPACT_ATOMS: atom_id res chain seq x y z
N MET A 1 -13.52 -47.41 -2.11
CA MET A 1 -14.31 -46.24 -2.56
C MET A 1 -14.14 -46.12 -4.07
N SER A 2 -15.22 -46.16 -4.84
CA SER A 2 -15.24 -46.32 -6.30
C SER A 2 -14.89 -45.06 -7.10
N GLU A 3 -13.82 -44.34 -6.74
CA GLU A 3 -13.30 -43.12 -7.41
C GLU A 3 -14.01 -41.79 -7.06
N ARG A 4 -13.20 -40.70 -6.94
CA ARG A 4 -13.67 -39.32 -6.69
C ARG A 4 -14.37 -38.72 -7.92
N LYS A 5 -13.93 -39.08 -9.13
CA LYS A 5 -14.45 -38.59 -10.40
C LYS A 5 -15.00 -39.76 -11.20
N VAL A 6 -16.25 -40.08 -10.96
CA VAL A 6 -16.92 -41.17 -11.67
C VAL A 6 -17.34 -40.68 -13.06
N LEU A 7 -16.75 -41.26 -14.11
CA LEU A 7 -17.07 -40.95 -15.51
C LEU A 7 -18.49 -41.40 -15.87
N ASN A 8 -18.83 -42.64 -15.54
CA ASN A 8 -20.12 -43.24 -15.87
C ASN A 8 -20.88 -43.58 -14.59
N LYS A 9 -22.07 -43.00 -14.42
CA LYS A 9 -23.03 -43.41 -13.40
C LYS A 9 -24.02 -44.36 -14.07
N TYR A 10 -24.25 -45.53 -13.48
CA TYR A 10 -25.28 -46.45 -13.98
C TYR A 10 -26.66 -45.81 -13.79
N PHE A 11 -27.39 -45.66 -14.89
CA PHE A 11 -28.80 -45.28 -14.90
C PHE A 11 -29.63 -46.54 -15.23
N PRO A 12 -30.70 -46.85 -14.48
CA PRO A 12 -31.62 -47.92 -14.85
C PRO A 12 -32.19 -47.72 -16.27
N PRO A 13 -32.49 -48.79 -17.02
CA PRO A 13 -33.01 -48.68 -18.39
C PRO A 13 -34.36 -47.95 -18.48
N ASP A 14 -35.15 -47.97 -17.40
CA ASP A 14 -36.45 -47.29 -17.31
C ASP A 14 -36.36 -45.85 -16.77
N PHE A 15 -35.15 -45.30 -16.60
CA PHE A 15 -34.95 -43.95 -16.05
C PHE A 15 -35.27 -42.87 -17.09
N ASP A 16 -36.39 -42.17 -16.89
CA ASP A 16 -36.77 -41.00 -17.67
C ASP A 16 -36.50 -39.71 -16.87
N PRO A 17 -35.59 -38.82 -17.32
CA PRO A 17 -35.26 -37.58 -16.62
C PRO A 17 -36.44 -36.59 -16.53
N ASP A 18 -37.44 -36.68 -17.41
CA ASP A 18 -38.54 -35.71 -17.47
C ASP A 18 -39.61 -35.96 -16.40
N LEU A 19 -39.69 -37.18 -15.88
CA LEU A 19 -40.66 -37.58 -14.87
C LEU A 19 -40.33 -37.07 -13.45
N ILE A 20 -39.11 -36.59 -13.21
CA ILE A 20 -38.64 -36.21 -11.87
C ILE A 20 -38.73 -34.68 -11.68
N PRO A 21 -39.69 -34.17 -10.87
CA PRO A 21 -39.78 -32.76 -10.59
C PRO A 21 -38.61 -32.30 -9.71
N ARG A 22 -37.99 -31.16 -10.07
CA ARG A 22 -36.98 -30.53 -9.22
C ARG A 22 -37.63 -30.00 -7.95
N ARG A 23 -37.16 -30.45 -6.78
CA ARG A 23 -37.61 -29.92 -5.48
C ARG A 23 -37.25 -28.44 -5.38
N LYS A 24 -38.27 -27.57 -5.36
CA LYS A 24 -38.08 -26.13 -5.13
C LYS A 24 -37.85 -25.89 -3.63
N GLN A 25 -36.65 -25.44 -3.28
CA GLN A 25 -36.35 -24.95 -1.93
C GLN A 25 -36.93 -23.54 -1.77
N PRO A 26 -37.27 -23.11 -0.54
CA PRO A 26 -37.70 -21.73 -0.29
C PRO A 26 -36.61 -20.74 -0.70
N LYS A 27 -37.01 -19.59 -1.24
CA LYS A 27 -36.12 -18.62 -1.91
C LYS A 27 -35.02 -18.05 -0.99
N ASN A 28 -35.26 -18.06 0.33
CA ASN A 28 -34.35 -17.55 1.36
C ASN A 28 -33.94 -18.63 2.37
N SER A 29 -33.67 -19.84 1.87
CA SER A 29 -33.11 -20.91 2.72
C SER A 29 -31.71 -20.51 3.23
N GLN A 30 -31.48 -20.61 4.53
CA GLN A 30 -30.15 -20.45 5.11
C GLN A 30 -29.22 -21.58 4.64
N GLN A 31 -28.09 -21.22 4.03
CA GLN A 31 -27.10 -22.17 3.53
C GLN A 31 -25.94 -22.29 4.51
N VAL A 32 -25.51 -23.51 4.84
CA VAL A 32 -24.34 -23.70 5.72
C VAL A 32 -23.07 -23.60 4.88
N VAL A 33 -22.21 -22.63 5.22
CA VAL A 33 -20.94 -22.35 4.54
C VAL A 33 -19.82 -22.33 5.57
N ARG A 34 -18.70 -23.00 5.26
CA ARG A 34 -17.50 -22.91 6.08
C ARG A 34 -16.69 -21.68 5.66
N LEU A 35 -16.56 -20.70 6.55
CA LEU A 35 -15.88 -19.44 6.28
C LEU A 35 -14.91 -19.06 7.42
N MET A 36 -14.08 -18.06 7.16
CA MET A 36 -13.15 -17.47 8.13
C MET A 36 -13.71 -16.13 8.62
N ALA A 37 -13.48 -15.78 9.89
CA ALA A 37 -13.85 -14.47 10.43
C ALA A 37 -13.13 -13.35 9.65
N PRO A 38 -13.84 -12.39 9.03
CA PRO A 38 -13.22 -11.39 8.15
C PRO A 38 -12.41 -10.32 8.90
N PHE A 39 -12.77 -10.04 10.15
CA PHE A 39 -12.13 -9.05 11.01
C PHE A 39 -12.07 -9.55 12.46
N SER A 40 -11.20 -8.96 13.27
CA SER A 40 -11.16 -9.24 14.71
C SER A 40 -12.34 -8.58 15.42
N MET A 41 -13.05 -9.36 16.23
CA MET A 41 -14.23 -8.91 16.96
C MET A 41 -14.27 -9.49 18.37
N ARG A 42 -14.95 -8.80 19.27
CA ARG A 42 -15.21 -9.21 20.64
C ARG A 42 -16.68 -9.56 20.81
N CYS A 43 -16.97 -10.73 21.37
CA CYS A 43 -18.34 -11.14 21.67
C CYS A 43 -18.91 -10.26 22.79
N ASN A 44 -20.11 -9.71 22.59
CA ASN A 44 -20.73 -8.83 23.58
C ASN A 44 -21.26 -9.61 24.80
N THR A 45 -21.55 -10.91 24.67
CA THR A 45 -22.14 -11.74 25.74
C THR A 45 -21.09 -12.30 26.71
N CYS A 46 -19.97 -12.83 26.19
CA CYS A 46 -18.94 -13.48 27.02
C CYS A 46 -17.59 -12.76 27.01
N GLY A 47 -17.42 -11.71 26.20
CA GLY A 47 -16.17 -10.98 26.10
C GLY A 47 -15.06 -11.69 25.32
N GLU A 48 -15.32 -12.88 24.76
CA GLU A 48 -14.34 -13.65 23.98
C GLU A 48 -13.88 -12.90 22.73
N TYR A 49 -12.57 -12.95 22.48
CA TYR A 49 -11.98 -12.38 21.28
C TYR A 49 -11.92 -13.40 20.15
N ILE A 50 -12.57 -13.07 19.04
CA ILE A 50 -12.51 -13.82 17.79
C ILE A 50 -11.54 -13.08 16.87
N TYR A 51 -10.33 -13.62 16.71
CA TYR A 51 -9.33 -13.07 15.80
C TYR A 51 -9.70 -13.33 14.34
N LYS A 52 -9.21 -12.45 13.46
CA LYS A 52 -9.32 -12.59 12.01
C LYS A 52 -8.80 -13.95 11.58
N GLY A 53 -9.53 -14.63 10.70
CA GLY A 53 -9.13 -15.92 10.14
C GLY A 53 -9.61 -17.16 10.90
N LYS A 54 -10.24 -17.02 12.08
CA LYS A 54 -10.83 -18.18 12.79
C LYS A 54 -11.93 -18.83 11.93
N LYS A 55 -11.85 -20.14 11.73
CA LYS A 55 -12.76 -20.90 10.84
C LYS A 55 -14.06 -21.27 11.57
N PHE A 56 -15.19 -21.04 10.92
CA PHE A 56 -16.53 -21.35 11.45
C PHE A 56 -17.39 -22.04 10.40
N ASN A 57 -18.32 -22.88 10.87
CA ASN A 57 -19.48 -23.30 10.09
C ASN A 57 -20.56 -22.23 10.27
N ALA A 58 -20.67 -21.32 9.31
CA ALA A 58 -21.61 -20.22 9.36
C ALA A 58 -22.90 -20.56 8.60
N ARG A 59 -24.00 -19.92 8.96
CA ARG A 59 -25.21 -19.92 8.13
C ARG A 59 -25.20 -18.64 7.29
N LYS A 60 -25.42 -18.76 5.99
CA LYS A 60 -25.48 -17.68 5.01
C LYS A 60 -26.93 -17.44 4.63
N GLU A 61 -27.37 -16.20 4.72
CA GLU A 61 -28.68 -15.72 4.30
C GLU A 61 -28.51 -14.59 3.30
N THR A 62 -29.41 -14.51 2.32
CA THR A 62 -29.50 -13.36 1.42
C THR A 62 -30.44 -12.35 2.05
N VAL A 63 -29.99 -11.12 2.23
CA VAL A 63 -30.82 -10.07 2.84
C VAL A 63 -31.81 -9.58 1.80
N ASP A 64 -33.11 -9.68 2.08
CA ASP A 64 -34.14 -9.16 1.18
C ASP A 64 -34.23 -7.63 1.29
N GLY A 65 -34.32 -6.94 0.15
CA GLY A 65 -34.55 -5.50 0.09
C GLY A 65 -33.29 -4.62 0.19
N GLU A 66 -32.12 -5.21 0.44
CA GLU A 66 -30.82 -4.52 0.49
C GLU A 66 -29.90 -5.04 -0.61
N ASP A 67 -29.93 -4.39 -1.78
CA ASP A 67 -29.03 -4.67 -2.90
C ASP A 67 -28.18 -3.43 -3.21
N TYR A 68 -26.88 -3.62 -3.43
CA TYR A 68 -25.97 -2.54 -3.82
C TYR A 68 -25.71 -2.59 -5.33
N TYR A 69 -26.34 -1.69 -6.10
CA TYR A 69 -26.27 -1.67 -7.58
C TYR A 69 -26.50 -3.05 -8.24
N GLY A 70 -27.43 -3.85 -7.69
CA GLY A 70 -27.74 -5.21 -8.16
C GLY A 70 -26.85 -6.32 -7.58
N ILE A 71 -25.87 -5.98 -6.74
CA ILE A 71 -25.08 -6.93 -5.96
C ILE A 71 -25.85 -7.25 -4.67
N LYS A 72 -26.15 -8.53 -4.49
CA LYS A 72 -26.86 -9.03 -3.32
C LYS A 72 -26.01 -8.93 -2.06
N ILE A 73 -26.59 -8.42 -0.99
CA ILE A 73 -25.97 -8.38 0.33
C ILE A 73 -26.25 -9.69 1.07
N PHE A 74 -25.21 -10.27 1.65
CA PHE A 74 -25.30 -11.50 2.42
C PHE A 74 -25.11 -11.21 3.90
N ARG A 75 -25.95 -11.85 4.72
CA ARG A 75 -25.81 -11.90 6.18
C ARG A 75 -25.28 -13.27 6.58
N PHE A 76 -24.26 -13.27 7.44
CA PHE A 76 -23.66 -14.47 7.97
C PHE A 76 -23.93 -14.59 9.47
N TYR A 77 -24.26 -15.80 9.90
CA TYR A 77 -24.47 -16.16 11.30
C TYR A 77 -23.33 -17.09 11.75
N ILE A 78 -22.56 -16.66 12.75
CA ILE A 78 -21.53 -17.46 13.41
C ILE A 78 -21.95 -17.68 14.86
N LYS A 79 -21.58 -18.83 15.44
CA LYS A 79 -21.70 -19.08 16.88
C LYS A 79 -20.38 -18.80 17.60
N CYS A 80 -20.43 -18.09 18.72
CA CYS A 80 -19.28 -17.92 19.60
C CYS A 80 -18.81 -19.29 20.14
N THR A 81 -17.51 -19.49 20.30
CA THR A 81 -16.95 -20.75 20.81
C THR A 81 -17.20 -20.99 22.29
N LEU A 82 -17.44 -19.94 23.08
CA LEU A 82 -17.65 -20.04 24.53
C LEU A 82 -19.14 -20.04 24.91
N CYS A 83 -19.86 -18.96 24.61
CA CYS A 83 -21.27 -18.84 25.01
C CYS A 83 -22.28 -19.36 23.99
N SER A 84 -21.83 -19.84 22.81
CA SER A 84 -22.70 -20.26 21.70
C SER A 84 -23.70 -19.19 21.21
N ALA A 85 -23.54 -17.93 21.63
CA ALA A 85 -24.34 -16.81 21.15
C ALA A 85 -24.13 -16.60 19.65
N GLU A 86 -25.19 -16.21 18.97
CA GLU A 86 -25.15 -15.95 17.53
C GLU A 86 -24.67 -14.53 17.27
N ILE A 87 -23.67 -14.43 16.39
CA ILE A 87 -23.05 -13.18 15.93
C ILE A 87 -23.40 -13.03 14.46
N THR A 88 -23.91 -11.86 14.08
CA THR A 88 -24.27 -11.55 12.69
C THR A 88 -23.42 -10.44 12.11
N PHE A 89 -23.02 -10.63 10.86
CA PHE A 89 -22.36 -9.60 10.07
C PHE A 89 -22.85 -9.64 8.62
N LYS A 90 -22.90 -8.47 8.00
CA LYS A 90 -23.28 -8.27 6.60
C LYS A 90 -22.06 -8.01 5.73
N THR A 91 -22.19 -8.27 4.43
CA THR A 91 -21.23 -7.82 3.42
C THR A 91 -21.52 -6.37 3.03
N ASP A 92 -20.51 -5.51 2.95
CA ASP A 92 -20.63 -4.12 2.49
C ASP A 92 -19.85 -3.92 1.18
N PRO A 93 -20.50 -4.06 0.01
CA PRO A 93 -19.82 -3.95 -1.28
C PRO A 93 -19.20 -2.56 -1.54
N LYS A 94 -19.77 -1.50 -0.94
CA LYS A 94 -19.27 -0.11 -1.08
C LYS A 94 -17.85 0.06 -0.56
N ASN A 95 -17.55 -0.54 0.59
CA ASN A 95 -16.27 -0.37 1.32
C ASN A 95 -15.38 -1.61 1.23
N THR A 96 -15.78 -2.64 0.48
CA THR A 96 -15.09 -3.94 0.39
C THR A 96 -14.85 -4.61 1.77
N ASP A 97 -15.72 -4.32 2.74
CA ASP A 97 -15.61 -4.80 4.13
C ASP A 97 -16.93 -5.45 4.58
N TYR A 98 -17.04 -5.79 5.86
CA TYR A 98 -18.20 -6.44 6.45
C TYR A 98 -18.70 -5.72 7.71
N ALA A 99 -19.92 -5.19 7.75
CA ALA A 99 -20.47 -4.59 8.97
C ALA A 99 -20.87 -5.65 10.01
N ALA A 100 -20.47 -5.45 11.26
CA ALA A 100 -21.00 -6.22 12.40
C ALA A 100 -22.39 -5.66 12.77
N GLU A 101 -23.41 -6.51 12.83
CA GLU A 101 -24.77 -6.10 13.22
C GLU A 101 -25.08 -6.47 14.67
N HIS A 102 -25.07 -7.77 15.00
CA HIS A 102 -25.49 -8.27 16.31
C HIS A 102 -24.46 -9.22 16.93
N GLY A 103 -24.38 -9.20 18.26
CA GLY A 103 -23.66 -10.19 19.07
C GLY A 103 -22.15 -9.96 19.21
N ALA A 104 -21.55 -9.07 18.42
CA ALA A 104 -20.14 -8.72 18.54
C ALA A 104 -19.86 -7.26 18.18
N SER A 105 -18.83 -6.71 18.81
CA SER A 105 -18.24 -5.42 18.51
C SER A 105 -16.90 -5.62 17.80
N ARG A 106 -16.61 -4.78 16.81
CA ARG A 106 -15.31 -4.77 16.13
C ARG A 106 -14.22 -4.29 17.09
N ASN A 107 -13.04 -4.88 17.02
CA ASN A 107 -11.88 -4.30 17.72
C ASN A 107 -11.52 -2.97 17.06
N PHE A 108 -11.18 -1.97 17.88
CA PHE A 108 -10.80 -0.65 17.42
C PHE A 108 -9.42 -0.68 16.75
N GLU A 109 -9.36 -0.25 15.49
CA GLU A 109 -8.13 -0.10 14.71
C GLU A 109 -7.83 1.40 14.53
N PRO A 110 -6.85 1.99 15.26
CA PRO A 110 -6.60 3.43 15.21
C PRO A 110 -6.36 4.00 13.81
N TRP A 111 -5.66 3.26 12.95
CA TRP A 111 -5.36 3.66 11.57
C TRP A 111 -6.61 3.74 10.67
N ARG A 112 -7.69 3.04 11.01
CA ARG A 112 -8.93 3.05 10.23
C ARG A 112 -9.71 4.34 10.47
N GLU A 113 -9.76 4.80 11.72
CA GLU A 113 -10.39 6.07 12.05
C GLU A 113 -9.56 7.25 11.55
N GLU A 114 -8.25 7.19 11.65
CA GLU A 114 -7.36 8.23 11.11
C GLU A 114 -7.61 8.42 9.61
N ARG A 115 -7.80 7.35 8.84
CA ARG A 115 -8.17 7.46 7.42
C ARG A 115 -9.54 8.09 7.17
N ILE A 116 -10.55 7.75 7.98
CA ILE A 116 -11.90 8.34 7.84
C ILE A 116 -11.84 9.83 8.16
N ILE A 117 -11.18 10.20 9.26
CA ILE A 117 -11.00 11.58 9.69
C ILE A 117 -10.19 12.37 8.65
N GLU A 118 -9.10 11.82 8.12
CA GLU A 118 -8.30 12.45 7.06
C GLU A 118 -9.09 12.65 5.76
N GLU A 119 -9.92 11.67 5.37
CA GLU A 119 -10.78 11.78 4.21
C GLU A 119 -11.88 12.84 4.42
N GLU A 120 -12.50 12.87 5.60
CA GLU A 120 -13.48 13.90 5.99
C GLU A 120 -12.84 15.31 6.01
N ASP A 121 -11.67 15.46 6.63
CA ASP A 121 -10.92 16.72 6.68
C ASP A 121 -10.49 17.18 5.28
N ARG A 122 -10.09 16.25 4.42
CA ARG A 122 -9.73 16.55 3.03
C ARG A 122 -10.95 16.99 2.23
N LEU A 123 -12.08 16.30 2.40
CA LEU A 123 -13.32 16.64 1.70
C LEU A 123 -13.83 18.01 2.15
N ALA A 124 -13.80 18.29 3.45
CA ALA A 124 -14.18 19.58 4.02
C ALA A 124 -13.29 20.71 3.46
N LYS A 125 -11.97 20.51 3.36
CA LYS A 125 -11.06 21.48 2.73
C LYS A 125 -11.41 21.73 1.26
N LEU A 126 -11.69 20.67 0.50
CA LEU A 126 -12.05 20.79 -0.92
C LEU A 126 -13.38 21.53 -1.10
N GLU A 127 -14.39 21.23 -0.28
CA GLU A 127 -15.69 21.92 -0.32
C GLU A 127 -15.55 23.41 0.04
N GLU A 128 -14.71 23.74 1.02
CA GLU A 128 -14.41 25.12 1.39
C GLU A 128 -13.62 25.88 0.30
N GLU A 129 -12.77 25.18 -0.44
CA GLU A 129 -11.96 25.71 -1.53
C GLU A 129 -12.77 25.90 -2.83
N GLU A 130 -13.66 24.96 -3.17
CA GLU A 130 -14.56 25.06 -4.32
C GLU A 130 -15.57 26.19 -4.16
N ASN A 131 -16.04 26.42 -2.93
CA ASN A 131 -17.00 27.49 -2.64
C ASN A 131 -16.37 28.89 -2.52
N ASN A 132 -15.03 29.01 -2.42
CA ASN A 132 -14.39 30.33 -2.28
C ASN A 132 -12.99 30.42 -2.92
N PRO A 133 -12.84 31.09 -4.08
CA PRO A 133 -11.54 31.25 -4.75
C PRO A 133 -10.52 32.09 -3.96
N MET A 134 -10.99 32.99 -3.06
CA MET A 134 -10.08 33.73 -2.18
C MET A 134 -9.46 32.84 -1.11
N LYS A 135 -10.21 31.84 -0.64
CA LYS A 135 -9.72 30.87 0.35
C LYS A 135 -8.66 29.94 -0.24
N VAL A 136 -8.81 29.55 -1.51
CA VAL A 136 -7.77 28.81 -2.25
C VAL A 136 -6.46 29.61 -2.32
N LEU A 137 -6.56 30.91 -2.61
CA LEU A 137 -5.41 31.80 -2.66
C LEU A 137 -4.77 31.97 -1.27
N GLU A 138 -5.58 32.12 -0.23
CA GLU A 138 -5.13 32.19 1.16
C GLU A 138 -4.41 30.90 1.58
N ASN A 139 -4.98 29.72 1.31
CA ASN A 139 -4.36 28.43 1.62
C ASN A 139 -3.02 28.26 0.90
N ARG A 140 -2.94 28.59 -0.40
CA ARG A 140 -1.69 28.53 -1.17
C ARG A 140 -0.62 29.48 -0.62
N THR A 141 -0.99 30.69 -0.21
CA THR A 141 -0.04 31.65 0.36
C THR A 141 0.43 31.23 1.76
N ILE A 142 -0.47 30.66 2.57
CA ILE A 142 -0.14 30.08 3.89
C ILE A 142 0.80 28.88 3.72
N ASP A 143 0.53 27.99 2.78
CA ASP A 143 1.36 26.80 2.54
C ASP A 143 2.73 27.19 1.97
N SER A 144 2.78 28.13 1.02
CA SER A 144 4.04 28.69 0.52
C SER A 144 4.86 29.34 1.65
N LYS A 145 4.20 30.07 2.56
CA LYS A 145 4.85 30.66 3.73
C LYS A 145 5.39 29.60 4.68
N ARG A 146 4.60 28.55 4.97
CA ARG A 146 5.05 27.42 5.79
C ARG A 146 6.24 26.71 5.18
N GLU A 147 6.24 26.49 3.86
CA GLU A 147 7.37 25.89 3.15
C GLU A 147 8.62 26.76 3.24
N MET A 148 8.49 28.08 3.07
CA MET A 148 9.59 29.03 3.27
C MET A 148 10.13 28.98 4.70
N ASP A 149 9.25 29.03 5.71
CA ASP A 149 9.63 28.96 7.13
C ASP A 149 10.33 27.63 7.47
N ILE A 150 9.89 26.51 6.87
CA ILE A 150 10.52 25.20 7.04
C ILE A 150 11.91 25.18 6.39
N LEU A 151 12.06 25.74 5.19
CA LEU A 151 13.34 25.81 4.50
C LEU A 151 14.35 26.69 5.25
N ASP A 152 13.91 27.83 5.77
CA ASP A 152 14.73 28.72 6.60
C ASP A 152 15.16 28.03 7.90
N ALA A 153 14.23 27.38 8.60
CA ALA A 153 14.54 26.59 9.80
C ALA A 153 15.54 25.45 9.51
N LEU A 154 15.42 24.78 8.36
CA LEU A 154 16.37 23.75 7.93
C LEU A 154 17.75 24.33 7.59
N GLN A 155 17.81 25.49 6.93
CA GLN A 155 19.06 26.20 6.66
C GLN A 155 19.75 26.63 7.95
N ASP A 156 18.99 27.13 8.93
CA ASP A 156 19.49 27.48 10.26
C ASP A 156 20.05 26.28 11.00
N ILE A 157 19.36 25.12 10.95
CA ILE A 157 19.86 23.87 11.54
C ILE A 157 21.14 23.42 10.84
N ARG A 158 21.19 23.45 9.50
CA ARG A 158 22.41 23.09 8.73
C ARG A 158 23.56 24.03 9.02
N ALA A 159 23.32 25.34 9.09
CA ALA A 159 24.34 26.34 9.40
C ALA A 159 24.82 26.24 10.85
N ARG A 160 23.93 25.91 11.80
CA ARG A 160 24.29 25.61 13.20
C ARG A 160 25.13 24.33 13.29
N ASN A 161 24.72 23.27 12.61
CA ASN A 161 25.45 21.99 12.60
C ASN A 161 26.82 22.13 11.93
N ALA A 162 26.92 22.83 10.79
CA ALA A 162 28.19 23.10 10.13
C ALA A 162 29.11 24.00 10.97
N ARG A 163 28.56 24.96 11.74
CA ARG A 163 29.33 25.72 12.74
C ARG A 163 29.81 24.83 13.88
N ASN A 164 28.94 23.98 14.42
CA ASN A 164 29.32 23.03 15.47
C ASN A 164 30.38 22.02 15.00
N GLU A 165 30.32 21.58 13.75
CA GLU A 165 31.32 20.69 13.14
C GLU A 165 32.67 21.40 12.97
N ARG A 166 32.67 22.64 12.46
CA ARG A 166 33.90 23.45 12.33
C ARG A 166 34.53 23.77 13.68
N VAL A 167 33.72 24.13 14.68
CA VAL A 167 34.20 24.42 16.04
C VAL A 167 34.60 23.13 16.76
N GLY A 168 33.97 21.99 16.44
CA GLY A 168 34.37 20.66 16.92
C GLY A 168 35.73 20.19 16.42
N GLN A 169 36.20 20.69 15.26
CA GLN A 169 37.49 20.26 14.68
C GLN A 169 38.71 20.97 15.28
N THR A 170 38.54 22.14 15.93
CA THR A 170 39.65 22.95 16.45
C THR A 170 39.59 23.07 17.97
N VAL A 171 40.36 22.23 18.67
CA VAL A 171 40.80 22.38 20.08
C VAL A 171 39.71 22.27 21.18
N ASP A 172 38.42 22.51 20.89
CA ASP A 172 37.36 22.61 21.91
C ASP A 172 36.72 21.27 22.34
N LEU A 173 36.99 20.13 21.68
CA LEU A 173 36.38 18.85 22.10
C LEU A 173 36.85 18.38 23.47
N ARG A 174 38.13 18.59 23.81
CA ARG A 174 38.67 18.26 25.14
C ARG A 174 38.18 19.22 26.22
N GLU A 175 38.02 20.50 25.90
CA GLU A 175 37.55 21.51 26.84
C GLU A 175 36.02 21.45 27.04
N ARG A 176 35.24 21.04 26.03
CA ARG A 176 33.81 20.76 26.16
C ARG A 176 33.52 19.46 26.89
N ILE A 177 34.27 18.39 26.63
CA ILE A 177 34.14 17.16 27.44
C ILE A 177 34.54 17.46 28.89
N SER A 178 35.62 18.21 29.11
CA SER A 178 36.02 18.63 30.46
C SER A 178 35.02 19.59 31.11
N ARG A 179 34.41 20.54 30.38
CA ARG A 179 33.34 21.40 30.91
C ARG A 179 32.04 20.65 31.14
N GLU A 180 31.66 19.72 30.29
CA GLU A 180 30.48 18.87 30.49
C GLU A 180 30.69 17.91 31.67
N GLU A 181 31.91 17.41 31.89
CA GLU A 181 32.28 16.65 33.09
C GLU A 181 32.25 17.52 34.35
N ILE A 182 32.78 18.74 34.32
CA ILE A 182 32.74 19.70 35.43
C ILE A 182 31.30 20.16 35.71
N GLU A 183 30.49 20.49 34.69
CA GLU A 183 29.08 20.89 34.84
C GLU A 183 28.23 19.73 35.37
N HIS A 184 28.52 18.49 34.95
CA HIS A 184 27.83 17.29 35.46
C HIS A 184 28.24 16.97 36.91
N GLU A 185 29.49 17.22 37.31
CA GLU A 185 29.93 17.12 38.71
C GLU A 185 29.33 18.24 39.58
N GLU A 186 29.37 19.49 39.12
CA GLU A 186 28.78 20.65 39.81
C GLU A 186 27.27 20.51 39.98
N ASP A 187 26.54 19.98 38.99
CA ASP A 187 25.10 19.76 39.10
C ASP A 187 24.76 18.56 40.00
N ILE A 188 25.61 17.54 40.07
CA ILE A 188 25.49 16.46 41.08
C ILE A 188 25.74 17.01 42.48
N GLU A 189 26.73 17.88 42.66
CA GLU A 189 27.08 18.52 43.93
C GLU A 189 25.98 19.50 44.38
N ARG A 190 25.45 20.32 43.47
CA ARG A 190 24.30 21.21 43.71
C ARG A 190 23.08 20.42 44.19
N LYS A 191 22.81 19.28 43.54
CA LYS A 191 21.70 18.40 43.92
C LYS A 191 21.92 17.71 45.27
N ARG A 192 23.16 17.37 45.63
CA ARG A 192 23.51 16.85 46.97
C ARG A 192 23.34 17.92 48.04
N LEU A 193 23.77 19.15 47.79
CA LEU A 193 23.59 20.28 48.69
C LEU A 193 22.10 20.60 48.87
N GLU A 194 21.31 20.59 47.79
CA GLU A 194 19.85 20.73 47.87
C GLU A 194 19.20 19.59 48.68
N ASP A 195 19.64 18.34 48.52
CA ASP A 195 19.16 17.20 49.31
C ASP A 195 19.59 17.29 50.80
N GLU A 196 20.76 17.86 51.09
CA GLU A 196 21.26 18.10 52.45
C GLU A 196 20.53 19.28 53.11
N ASP A 197 20.31 20.37 52.39
CA ASP A 197 19.50 21.50 52.81
C ASP A 197 18.04 21.06 53.02
N GLU A 198 17.47 20.23 52.15
CA GLU A 198 16.14 19.64 52.36
C GLU A 198 16.07 18.77 53.62
N LYS A 199 17.14 18.01 53.92
CA LYS A 199 17.23 17.21 55.16
C LYS A 199 17.39 18.08 56.39
N GLN A 200 18.18 19.16 56.30
CA GLN A 200 18.31 20.14 57.38
C GLN A 200 17.00 20.90 57.61
N ILE A 201 16.30 21.32 56.55
CA ILE A 201 14.97 21.92 56.62
C ILE A 201 13.99 20.94 57.26
N LYS A 202 14.00 19.66 56.86
CA LYS A 202 13.18 18.61 57.49
C LYS A 202 13.53 18.39 58.96
N ALA A 203 14.81 18.43 59.33
CA ALA A 203 15.25 18.27 60.72
C ALA A 203 14.89 19.50 61.58
N VAL A 204 15.01 20.71 61.04
CA VAL A 204 14.60 21.96 61.69
C VAL A 204 13.08 22.00 61.83
N PHE A 205 12.31 21.63 60.80
CA PHE A 205 10.85 21.49 60.93
C PHE A 205 10.46 20.37 61.92
N ALA A 206 11.20 19.26 61.98
CA ALA A 206 10.96 18.19 62.93
C ALA A 206 11.34 18.59 64.37
N THR A 207 12.37 19.40 64.57
CA THR A 207 12.76 19.94 65.89
C THR A 207 11.89 21.10 66.32
N VAL A 208 11.37 21.91 65.40
CA VAL A 208 10.28 22.87 65.68
C VAL A 208 8.99 22.12 66.07
N ASN A 209 8.80 20.89 65.58
CA ASN A 209 7.69 20.01 65.98
C ASN A 209 7.96 19.21 67.28
N ASN A 210 9.22 19.04 67.70
CA ASN A 210 9.61 18.28 68.91
C ASN A 210 10.21 19.12 70.06
N GLY A 211 10.37 20.44 69.87
CA GLY A 211 10.74 21.41 70.90
C GLY A 211 9.48 22.04 71.48
N GLY A 212 9.01 21.50 72.60
CA GLY A 212 7.75 21.93 73.21
C GLY A 212 7.72 23.38 73.71
N GLY A 213 6.56 24.01 73.52
CA GLY A 213 5.93 24.86 74.53
C GLY A 213 6.17 26.38 74.45
N SER A 214 5.30 27.09 73.74
CA SER A 214 4.62 28.25 74.33
C SER A 214 3.19 28.39 73.79
N THR A 215 2.26 28.05 74.67
CA THR A 215 0.80 28.23 74.70
C THR A 215 0.19 29.23 73.71
N GLN A 216 -0.68 28.76 72.82
CA GLN A 216 -2.02 29.35 72.65
C GLN A 216 -3.05 28.23 72.44
N GLU A 217 -4.08 28.30 73.28
CA GLU A 217 -5.20 27.37 73.42
C GLU A 217 -6.00 27.23 72.11
N TYR A 218 -6.24 26.00 71.65
CA TYR A 218 -7.44 25.72 70.87
C TYR A 218 -7.99 24.32 71.17
N ILE A 219 -9.31 24.28 71.25
CA ILE A 219 -10.16 23.22 71.76
C ILE A 219 -10.17 22.04 70.79
N THR A 220 -9.80 20.85 71.24
CA THR A 220 -9.95 19.62 70.47
C THR A 220 -11.31 18.97 70.75
N VAL A 221 -12.23 19.05 69.78
CA VAL A 221 -13.46 18.23 69.80
C VAL A 221 -13.21 16.97 68.98
N LYS A 222 -13.03 15.83 69.64
CA LYS A 222 -13.15 14.51 68.99
C LYS A 222 -14.62 14.19 68.78
N ARG A 223 -15.07 13.93 67.55
CA ARG A 223 -16.34 13.24 67.30
C ARG A 223 -16.15 11.97 66.47
N LYS A 224 -16.83 10.93 66.95
CA LYS A 224 -16.97 9.60 66.39
C LYS A 224 -17.68 9.67 65.04
N ALA A 225 -17.29 8.77 64.15
CA ALA A 225 -17.95 8.49 62.88
C ALA A 225 -19.43 8.14 63.10
N ASN A 226 -20.30 8.86 62.37
CA ASN A 226 -21.61 8.49 61.82
C ASN A 226 -22.53 9.72 61.82
N GLU A 227 -22.57 10.47 60.71
CA GLU A 227 -23.71 11.23 60.15
C GLU A 227 -23.24 12.02 58.90
N GLU A 228 -24.14 12.22 57.93
CA GLU A 228 -23.89 12.79 56.59
C GLU A 228 -23.05 14.09 56.62
N GLU A 229 -22.03 14.15 55.76
CA GLU A 229 -21.14 15.31 55.66
C GLU A 229 -21.90 16.55 55.16
N PRO A 230 -21.83 17.70 55.86
CA PRO A 230 -22.44 18.92 55.37
C PRO A 230 -21.68 19.49 54.16
N ALA A 231 -22.42 20.02 53.19
CA ALA A 231 -21.86 20.54 51.95
C ALA A 231 -20.81 21.64 52.19
N LEU A 232 -19.72 21.57 51.40
CA LEU A 232 -18.54 22.45 51.37
C LEU A 232 -18.80 23.96 51.54
N HIS A 233 -20.00 24.43 51.20
CA HIS A 233 -20.40 25.83 51.29
C HIS A 233 -20.60 26.33 52.74
N SER A 234 -20.86 25.46 53.72
CA SER A 234 -21.02 25.86 55.13
C SER A 234 -19.70 26.00 55.89
N LEU A 235 -18.58 25.56 55.29
CA LEU A 235 -17.25 25.56 55.89
C LEU A 235 -16.40 26.77 55.44
N LEU A 236 -16.99 27.66 54.63
CA LEU A 236 -16.32 28.82 54.08
C LEU A 236 -16.58 30.09 54.94
N PRO A 237 -15.56 30.93 55.19
CA PRO A 237 -15.71 32.25 55.81
C PRO A 237 -16.71 33.15 55.08
N GLU A 238 -17.39 34.05 55.79
CA GLU A 238 -18.44 34.92 55.20
C GLU A 238 -17.94 35.79 54.04
N SER A 239 -16.68 36.21 54.05
CA SER A 239 -16.06 36.96 52.94
C SER A 239 -15.96 36.13 51.65
N THR A 240 -15.69 34.84 51.77
CA THR A 240 -15.61 33.90 50.64
C THR A 240 -16.99 33.42 50.17
N ARG A 241 -17.98 33.36 51.08
CA ARG A 241 -19.37 33.06 50.74
C ARG A 241 -20.02 34.18 49.91
N ALA A 242 -19.69 35.44 50.20
CA ALA A 242 -20.17 36.60 49.45
C ALA A 242 -19.63 36.66 48.01
N LEU A 243 -18.41 36.15 47.77
CA LEU A 243 -17.77 36.11 46.45
C LEU A 243 -18.34 35.00 45.54
N ILE A 244 -18.87 33.91 46.11
CA ILE A 244 -19.47 32.80 45.36
C ILE A 244 -20.95 33.09 45.01
N GLY A 245 -21.64 33.91 45.81
CA GLY A 245 -23.05 34.24 45.61
C GLY A 245 -23.37 35.18 44.43
N THR A 246 -22.37 35.79 43.79
CA THR A 246 -22.59 36.92 42.86
C THR A 246 -22.31 36.64 41.38
N GLN A 247 -22.10 35.39 40.96
CA GLN A 247 -22.10 35.05 39.53
C GLN A 247 -22.92 33.78 39.23
N LYS A 248 -24.22 33.96 39.01
CA LYS A 248 -25.00 33.11 38.11
C LYS A 248 -24.99 33.78 36.74
N GLY A 249 -24.31 33.17 35.78
CA GLY A 249 -24.46 33.47 34.36
C GLY A 249 -23.12 33.55 33.63
N VAL A 250 -23.07 32.81 32.51
CA VAL A 250 -22.08 32.84 31.42
C VAL A 250 -20.99 31.74 31.48
N ALA A 251 -20.83 31.13 30.31
CA ALA A 251 -20.15 29.88 29.99
C ALA A 251 -18.63 29.86 30.25
N HIS A 252 -18.12 28.63 30.43
CA HIS A 252 -16.72 28.30 30.67
C HIS A 252 -15.74 28.90 29.64
N PRO A 253 -14.73 29.68 30.06
CA PRO A 253 -13.51 29.88 29.29
C PRO A 253 -12.46 28.81 29.67
N THR A 254 -11.91 28.18 28.64
CA THR A 254 -10.80 27.23 28.70
C THR A 254 -9.53 27.85 29.27
N LYS A 255 -8.83 27.09 30.11
CA LYS A 255 -7.57 27.46 30.78
C LYS A 255 -6.52 27.95 29.76
N LYS A 256 -6.01 29.18 29.95
CA LYS A 256 -4.78 29.67 29.31
C LYS A 256 -3.59 28.91 29.90
N LEU A 257 -2.91 28.16 29.05
CA LEU A 257 -1.65 27.48 29.33
C LEU A 257 -0.50 28.51 29.34
N LYS A 258 0.48 28.33 30.23
CA LYS A 258 1.73 29.10 30.27
C LYS A 258 2.47 28.94 28.94
N THR A 259 3.00 30.04 28.43
CA THR A 259 3.82 30.12 27.22
C THR A 259 5.20 29.54 27.48
N ASP A 260 5.42 28.28 27.09
CA ASP A 260 6.76 27.73 26.86
C ASP A 260 7.13 27.91 25.39
N SER A 261 8.13 28.75 25.14
CA SER A 261 8.66 29.16 23.82
C SER A 261 9.52 28.08 23.14
N LYS A 262 9.10 26.81 23.18
CA LYS A 262 9.79 25.68 22.51
C LYS A 262 8.93 24.92 21.50
N ALA A 263 7.72 25.37 21.19
CA ALA A 263 6.77 24.67 20.32
C ALA A 263 6.34 25.44 19.04
N SER A 264 7.12 26.43 18.59
CA SER A 264 6.84 27.16 17.34
C SER A 264 7.47 26.54 16.08
N LEU A 265 8.09 25.36 16.18
CA LEU A 265 8.61 24.65 15.00
C LEU A 265 8.07 23.21 15.04
N GLY A 266 7.19 22.90 14.09
CA GLY A 266 6.48 21.64 13.97
C GLY A 266 7.37 20.45 13.63
N ILE A 267 8.15 19.98 14.60
CA ILE A 267 8.88 18.70 14.54
C ILE A 267 8.34 17.82 15.66
N LYS A 268 7.46 16.88 15.29
CA LYS A 268 6.90 15.88 16.20
C LYS A 268 7.93 14.77 16.41
N VAL A 269 8.77 14.90 17.44
CA VAL A 269 9.68 13.82 17.88
C VAL A 269 8.85 12.71 18.51
N VAL A 270 8.54 11.68 17.72
CA VAL A 270 7.93 10.45 18.23
C VAL A 270 9.00 9.65 18.97
N ARG A 271 9.02 9.75 20.29
CA ARG A 271 9.72 8.77 21.14
C ARG A 271 8.89 7.49 21.17
N ARG A 272 9.23 6.52 20.31
CA ARG A 272 8.75 5.14 20.45
C ARG A 272 9.28 4.56 21.76
N LYS A 273 8.43 4.44 22.77
CA LYS A 273 8.69 3.56 23.92
C LYS A 273 8.62 2.12 23.42
N GLN A 274 9.73 1.39 23.57
CA GLN A 274 9.80 -0.04 23.34
C GLN A 274 8.84 -0.74 24.30
N PHE A 275 7.76 -1.30 23.74
CA PHE A 275 6.98 -2.32 24.43
C PHE A 275 7.81 -3.60 24.41
N VAL A 276 8.28 -3.98 25.59
CA VAL A 276 8.85 -5.31 25.84
C VAL A 276 7.70 -6.30 25.74
N GLN A 277 7.66 -7.08 24.67
CA GLN A 277 6.91 -8.32 24.63
C GLN A 277 7.84 -9.42 24.12
N TYR A 278 8.26 -10.26 25.06
CA TYR A 278 8.91 -11.53 24.82
C TYR A 278 7.99 -12.44 23.97
N LEU A 279 8.44 -12.85 22.79
CA LEU A 279 8.36 -14.25 22.35
C LEU A 279 9.28 -14.50 21.12
N VAL A 280 10.50 -14.92 21.42
CA VAL A 280 11.34 -15.96 20.79
C VAL A 280 11.28 -16.18 19.25
N LEU A 281 12.49 -16.22 18.65
CA LEU A 281 12.88 -16.64 17.28
C LEU A 281 12.78 -15.59 16.17
N THR A 282 13.86 -14.81 15.99
CA THR A 282 14.81 -14.91 14.84
C THR A 282 15.76 -13.71 14.91
N LEU A 283 17.00 -13.97 15.32
CA LEU A 283 18.13 -13.03 15.29
C LEU A 283 18.79 -13.13 13.91
N VAL A 284 18.50 -12.19 13.00
CA VAL A 284 19.49 -11.67 12.05
C VAL A 284 19.19 -10.18 11.85
N ALA A 285 20.16 -9.35 12.20
CA ALA A 285 20.10 -7.91 12.25
C ALA A 285 20.06 -7.29 10.85
N MET A 286 19.15 -6.32 10.64
CA MET A 286 19.24 -5.39 9.52
C MET A 286 20.23 -4.27 9.88
N ASP A 287 21.52 -4.52 9.64
CA ASP A 287 22.55 -3.48 9.61
C ASP A 287 22.64 -2.91 8.20
N ALA A 288 21.79 -1.93 7.90
CA ALA A 288 21.93 -1.07 6.71
C ALA A 288 22.98 0.02 6.96
N ARG A 289 24.22 -0.39 7.29
CA ARG A 289 25.38 0.49 7.40
C ARG A 289 26.33 0.18 6.26
N GLU A 290 26.41 1.11 5.31
CA GLU A 290 27.51 1.28 4.34
C GLU A 290 28.18 -0.04 3.91
N GLU A 291 27.48 -0.84 3.10
CA GLU A 291 28.14 -1.93 2.39
C GLU A 291 29.20 -1.33 1.47
N ILE A 292 30.47 -1.58 1.79
CA ILE A 292 31.61 -1.34 0.90
C ILE A 292 31.22 -1.90 -0.49
N PRO A 293 31.38 -1.14 -1.59
CA PRO A 293 31.00 -1.63 -2.92
C PRO A 293 31.76 -2.90 -3.26
N ARG A 294 31.08 -4.05 -3.22
CA ARG A 294 31.61 -5.36 -3.60
C ARG A 294 31.42 -5.58 -5.09
N ILE A 295 32.32 -6.36 -5.70
CA ILE A 295 32.27 -6.69 -7.13
C ILE A 295 31.21 -7.77 -7.34
N SER A 296 30.18 -7.50 -8.13
CA SER A 296 29.12 -8.46 -8.44
C SER A 296 29.46 -9.34 -9.65
N ILE A 297 29.44 -10.65 -9.43
CA ILE A 297 29.58 -11.69 -10.45
C ILE A 297 28.22 -12.37 -10.64
N GLU A 298 27.81 -12.53 -11.90
CA GLU A 298 26.50 -13.06 -12.29
C GLU A 298 26.29 -14.50 -11.80
N ASP A 299 27.25 -15.40 -12.08
CA ASP A 299 27.10 -16.83 -11.85
C ASP A 299 28.34 -17.47 -11.22
N LEU A 300 28.14 -18.53 -10.41
CA LEU A 300 29.24 -19.36 -9.90
C LEU A 300 30.07 -20.02 -11.03
N PRO A 301 29.46 -20.57 -12.10
CA PRO A 301 30.19 -21.01 -13.30
C PRO A 301 31.07 -19.92 -13.94
N SER A 302 30.64 -18.66 -13.93
CA SER A 302 31.41 -17.55 -14.51
C SER A 302 32.64 -17.23 -13.67
N TRP A 303 32.53 -17.31 -12.34
CA TRP A 303 33.67 -17.25 -11.43
C TRP A 303 34.67 -18.39 -11.66
N GLN A 304 34.18 -19.63 -11.79
CA GLN A 304 35.02 -20.80 -12.08
C GLN A 304 35.71 -20.69 -13.45
N ARG A 305 35.03 -20.15 -14.47
CA ARG A 305 35.64 -19.86 -15.79
C ARG A 305 36.79 -18.85 -15.67
N LEU A 306 36.63 -17.83 -14.82
CA LEU A 306 37.67 -16.83 -14.57
C LEU A 306 38.88 -17.44 -13.86
N GLN A 307 38.67 -18.26 -12.82
CA GLN A 307 39.73 -19.00 -12.13
C GLN A 307 40.53 -19.87 -13.12
N ASN A 308 39.83 -20.70 -13.89
CA ASN A 308 40.45 -21.57 -14.91
C ASN A 308 41.16 -20.77 -16.02
N GLY A 309 40.61 -19.60 -16.37
CA GLY A 309 41.19 -18.70 -17.36
C GLY A 309 42.52 -18.12 -16.89
N ILE A 310 42.57 -17.63 -15.65
CA ILE A 310 43.78 -17.09 -15.02
C ILE A 310 44.84 -18.18 -14.93
N ASP A 311 44.49 -19.35 -14.39
CA ASP A 311 45.41 -20.48 -14.28
C ASP A 311 46.01 -20.86 -15.63
N ARG A 312 45.18 -20.94 -16.67
CA ARG A 312 45.64 -21.29 -18.02
C ARG A 312 46.59 -20.25 -18.60
N ILE A 313 46.23 -18.97 -18.54
CA ILE A 313 47.01 -17.88 -19.14
C ILE A 313 48.35 -17.71 -18.41
N VAL A 314 48.33 -17.72 -17.07
CA VAL A 314 49.54 -17.57 -16.26
C VAL A 314 50.45 -18.78 -16.44
N SER A 315 49.91 -20.00 -16.43
CA SER A 315 50.72 -21.21 -16.65
C SER A 315 51.35 -21.23 -18.04
N GLN A 316 50.63 -20.80 -19.08
CA GLN A 316 51.18 -20.68 -20.43
C GLN A 316 52.31 -19.65 -20.49
N ARG A 317 52.12 -18.49 -19.86
CA ARG A 317 53.13 -17.43 -19.86
C ARG A 317 54.40 -17.85 -19.11
N VAL A 318 54.23 -18.48 -17.95
CA VAL A 318 55.34 -19.00 -17.14
C VAL A 318 56.08 -20.10 -17.90
N ASP A 319 55.38 -21.01 -18.57
CA ASP A 319 56.01 -22.05 -19.39
C ASP A 319 56.83 -21.45 -20.56
N ASP A 320 56.35 -20.37 -21.19
CA ASP A 320 57.09 -19.70 -22.25
C ASP A 320 58.34 -18.97 -21.74
N GLU A 321 58.29 -18.37 -20.55
CA GLU A 321 59.46 -17.73 -19.94
C GLU A 321 60.48 -18.74 -19.41
N ILE A 322 60.05 -19.87 -18.85
CA ILE A 322 60.93 -20.97 -18.45
C ILE A 322 61.69 -21.54 -19.66
N ARG A 323 60.99 -21.71 -20.79
CA ARG A 323 61.60 -22.16 -22.07
C ARG A 323 62.65 -21.17 -22.58
N GLN A 324 62.40 -19.86 -22.45
CA GLN A 324 63.35 -18.82 -22.87
C GLN A 324 64.57 -18.74 -21.95
N ALA A 325 64.38 -18.97 -20.64
CA ALA A 325 65.45 -18.93 -19.65
C ALA A 325 66.28 -20.23 -19.60
N GLY A 326 65.81 -21.33 -20.18
CA GLY A 326 66.50 -22.63 -20.17
C GLY A 326 66.51 -23.34 -18.80
N ALA A 327 65.59 -22.98 -17.90
CA ALA A 327 65.53 -23.47 -16.52
C ALA A 327 64.57 -24.66 -16.34
N ASP A 328 64.69 -25.69 -17.19
CA ASP A 328 63.77 -26.84 -17.21
C ASP A 328 63.83 -27.69 -15.93
N SER A 329 64.97 -27.70 -15.21
CA SER A 329 65.13 -28.44 -13.95
C SER A 329 64.31 -27.86 -12.79
N GLU A 330 64.03 -26.55 -12.82
CA GLU A 330 63.32 -25.83 -11.75
C GLU A 330 61.84 -25.61 -12.06
N LYS A 331 61.40 -26.05 -13.24
CA LYS A 331 60.05 -25.86 -13.78
C LYS A 331 58.95 -26.30 -12.82
N GLU A 332 59.09 -27.47 -12.20
CA GLU A 332 58.10 -28.01 -11.25
C GLU A 332 57.98 -27.11 -10.01
N GLN A 333 59.10 -26.59 -9.50
CA GLN A 333 59.12 -25.73 -8.31
C GLN A 333 58.54 -24.35 -8.61
N ILE A 334 58.87 -23.77 -9.77
CA ILE A 334 58.32 -22.47 -10.20
C ILE A 334 56.80 -22.59 -10.39
N ARG A 335 56.31 -23.67 -11.02
CA ARG A 335 54.87 -23.91 -11.16
C ARG A 335 54.17 -24.04 -9.81
N ALA A 336 54.76 -24.74 -8.84
CA ALA A 336 54.19 -24.87 -7.51
C ALA A 336 54.07 -23.50 -6.80
N HIS A 337 55.09 -22.64 -6.90
CA HIS A 337 55.04 -21.29 -6.33
C HIS A 337 54.05 -20.37 -7.05
N VAL A 338 53.93 -20.47 -8.38
CA VAL A 338 52.95 -19.71 -9.16
C VAL A 338 51.52 -20.12 -8.80
N LEU A 339 51.25 -21.43 -8.67
CA LEU A 339 49.94 -21.91 -8.23
C LEU A 339 49.63 -21.44 -6.81
N GLN A 340 50.61 -21.45 -5.90
CA GLN A 340 50.42 -20.92 -4.55
C GLN A 340 50.08 -19.42 -4.58
N TYR A 341 50.77 -18.64 -5.42
CA TYR A 341 50.50 -17.22 -5.60
C TYR A 341 49.08 -16.98 -6.14
N ILE A 342 48.67 -17.70 -7.20
CA ILE A 342 47.33 -17.56 -7.77
C ILE A 342 46.27 -17.89 -6.70
N ASN A 343 46.43 -18.99 -5.98
CA ASN A 343 45.51 -19.36 -4.90
C ASN A 343 45.40 -18.27 -3.83
N GLN A 344 46.53 -17.71 -3.38
CA GLN A 344 46.52 -16.61 -2.41
C GLN A 344 45.81 -15.37 -2.96
N THR A 345 46.05 -14.99 -4.21
CA THR A 345 45.37 -13.84 -4.83
C THR A 345 43.86 -14.04 -4.93
N LEU A 346 43.41 -15.26 -5.28
CA LEU A 346 41.99 -15.60 -5.34
C LEU A 346 41.36 -15.60 -3.95
N THR A 347 42.05 -16.12 -2.93
CA THR A 347 41.59 -16.07 -1.52
C THR A 347 41.46 -14.63 -1.01
N HIS A 348 42.40 -13.74 -1.36
CA HIS A 348 42.29 -12.32 -1.00
C HIS A 348 41.15 -11.59 -1.73
N ALA A 349 40.74 -12.08 -2.91
CA ALA A 349 39.63 -11.51 -3.66
C ALA A 349 38.25 -11.95 -3.13
N GLN A 350 38.13 -13.20 -2.64
CA GLN A 350 36.88 -13.81 -2.14
C GLN A 350 35.97 -12.91 -1.27
N PRO A 351 36.46 -12.23 -0.20
CA PRO A 351 35.59 -11.44 0.67
C PRO A 351 34.96 -10.22 -0.02
N ASN A 352 35.56 -9.75 -1.12
CA ASN A 352 35.07 -8.60 -1.88
C ASN A 352 34.13 -8.97 -3.03
N LEU A 353 33.83 -10.27 -3.20
CA LEU A 353 32.96 -10.77 -4.26
C LEU A 353 31.54 -10.98 -3.75
N ARG A 354 30.59 -10.60 -4.60
CA ARG A 354 29.18 -10.96 -4.48
C ARG A 354 28.82 -11.85 -5.66
N ILE A 355 28.50 -13.12 -5.41
CA ILE A 355 28.08 -14.06 -6.44
C ILE A 355 26.57 -14.24 -6.31
N ASN A 356 25.83 -13.91 -7.36
CA ASN A 356 24.37 -14.06 -7.38
C ASN A 356 23.67 -13.44 -6.14
N GLY A 357 24.07 -12.20 -5.79
CA GLY A 357 23.48 -11.45 -4.69
C GLY A 357 24.00 -11.76 -3.29
N GLN A 358 24.67 -12.90 -3.10
CA GLN A 358 25.20 -13.31 -1.79
C GLN A 358 26.72 -13.03 -1.69
N PRO A 359 27.21 -12.60 -0.53
CA PRO A 359 28.64 -12.65 -0.21
C PRO A 359 29.17 -14.06 -0.44
N TYR A 360 30.41 -14.17 -0.95
CA TYR A 360 31.03 -15.47 -1.22
C TYR A 360 31.07 -16.40 0.02
N GLU A 361 31.11 -15.84 1.22
CA GLU A 361 31.14 -16.56 2.50
C GLU A 361 29.82 -17.29 2.83
N ASP A 362 28.70 -16.87 2.23
CA ASP A 362 27.34 -17.36 2.56
C ASP A 362 26.80 -18.40 1.54
N LEU A 363 27.62 -18.80 0.56
CA LEU A 363 27.20 -19.64 -0.58
C LEU A 363 26.83 -21.09 -0.21
N GLU A 364 27.11 -21.56 1.01
CA GLU A 364 26.93 -22.98 1.38
C GLU A 364 25.50 -23.37 1.80
N ASP A 365 24.64 -22.43 2.21
CA ASP A 365 23.42 -22.78 2.98
C ASP A 365 22.07 -22.29 2.41
N THR A 366 21.99 -21.70 1.21
CA THR A 366 20.70 -21.19 0.67
C THR A 366 20.48 -21.50 -0.81
N GLU A 367 19.22 -21.78 -1.19
CA GLU A 367 18.81 -21.81 -2.61
C GLU A 367 19.20 -20.48 -3.28
N PRO A 368 19.98 -20.50 -4.40
CA PRO A 368 20.49 -19.28 -5.02
C PRO A 368 19.36 -18.40 -5.53
N PHE A 369 19.27 -17.16 -5.05
CA PHE A 369 18.32 -16.17 -5.54
C PHE A 369 18.75 -15.67 -6.92
N ASP A 370 18.00 -15.98 -7.98
CA ASP A 370 18.30 -15.55 -9.34
C ASP A 370 17.89 -14.07 -9.56
N GLU A 371 18.84 -13.16 -9.34
CA GLU A 371 18.62 -11.71 -9.52
C GLU A 371 18.26 -11.33 -10.96
N VAL A 372 18.71 -12.11 -11.96
CA VAL A 372 18.41 -11.83 -13.37
C VAL A 372 16.95 -12.13 -13.63
N LEU A 373 16.47 -13.26 -13.13
CA LEU A 373 15.07 -13.63 -13.19
C LEU A 373 14.21 -12.60 -12.47
N ASP A 374 14.63 -12.12 -11.29
CA ASP A 374 13.89 -11.08 -10.56
C ASP A 374 13.83 -9.76 -11.35
N ARG A 375 14.96 -9.26 -11.86
CA ARG A 375 14.99 -8.05 -12.71
C ARG A 375 14.12 -8.21 -13.96
N GLN A 376 14.12 -9.39 -14.57
CA GLN A 376 13.23 -9.70 -15.68
C GLN A 376 11.76 -9.69 -15.26
N ILE A 377 11.40 -10.31 -14.13
CA ILE A 377 10.03 -10.28 -13.58
C ILE A 377 9.57 -8.85 -13.35
N TRP A 378 10.41 -7.98 -12.77
CA TRP A 378 10.09 -6.56 -12.56
C TRP A 378 9.91 -5.80 -13.88
N SER A 379 10.82 -5.98 -14.84
CA SER A 379 10.69 -5.36 -16.16
C SER A 379 9.43 -5.82 -16.91
N LEU A 380 9.05 -7.09 -16.77
CA LEU A 380 7.85 -7.67 -17.34
C LEU A 380 6.59 -7.16 -16.64
N ALA A 381 6.64 -6.92 -15.32
CA ALA A 381 5.55 -6.32 -14.57
C ALA A 381 5.28 -4.87 -15.01
N ASP A 382 6.34 -4.07 -15.17
CA ASP A 382 6.24 -2.68 -15.66
C ASP A 382 5.70 -2.61 -17.08
N THR A 383 6.26 -3.42 -17.99
CA THR A 383 5.78 -3.47 -19.38
C THR A 383 4.32 -3.91 -19.44
N ARG A 384 3.92 -4.92 -18.64
CA ARG A 384 2.51 -5.34 -18.52
C ARG A 384 1.61 -4.23 -18.01
N MET A 385 2.06 -3.45 -17.02
CA MET A 385 1.29 -2.32 -16.48
C MET A 385 1.11 -1.21 -17.52
N GLN A 386 2.17 -0.90 -18.29
CA GLN A 386 2.09 0.04 -19.41
C GLN A 386 1.12 -0.45 -20.50
N TRP A 387 1.15 -1.74 -20.84
CA TRP A 387 0.21 -2.34 -21.78
C TRP A 387 -1.24 -2.23 -21.30
N PHE A 388 -1.52 -2.52 -20.04
CA PHE A 388 -2.87 -2.36 -19.49
C PHE A 388 -3.34 -0.90 -19.52
N LYS A 389 -2.47 0.06 -19.20
CA LYS A 389 -2.77 1.48 -19.31
C LYS A 389 -3.13 1.86 -20.75
N ARG A 390 -2.30 1.48 -21.74
CA ARG A 390 -2.56 1.73 -23.16
C ARG A 390 -3.87 1.09 -23.63
N ILE A 391 -4.15 -0.15 -23.23
CA ILE A 391 -5.39 -0.86 -23.57
C ILE A 391 -6.62 -0.14 -22.96
N ALA A 392 -6.52 0.30 -21.70
CA ALA A 392 -7.61 1.03 -21.06
C ALA A 392 -7.86 2.40 -21.73
N GLU A 393 -6.78 3.13 -22.05
CA GLU A 393 -6.88 4.41 -22.76
C GLU A 393 -7.45 4.25 -24.16
N THR A 394 -7.01 3.25 -24.92
CA THR A 394 -7.55 2.96 -26.26
C THR A 394 -9.01 2.53 -26.20
N ARG A 395 -9.40 1.66 -25.26
CA ARG A 395 -10.80 1.28 -25.06
C ARG A 395 -11.70 2.44 -24.65
N ARG A 396 -11.15 3.45 -23.97
CA ARG A 396 -11.91 4.64 -23.53
C ARG A 396 -12.00 5.71 -24.61
N LYS A 397 -10.93 5.93 -25.39
CA LYS A 397 -10.82 7.04 -26.35
C LYS A 397 -11.23 6.67 -27.77
N ILE A 398 -10.80 5.50 -28.26
CA ILE A 398 -11.02 5.13 -29.68
C ILE A 398 -12.51 4.99 -30.04
N PRO A 399 -13.37 4.30 -29.26
CA PRO A 399 -14.78 4.15 -29.64
C PRO A 399 -15.55 5.47 -29.77
N PRO A 400 -15.49 6.44 -28.82
CA PRO A 400 -16.17 7.71 -28.99
C PRO A 400 -15.56 8.56 -30.11
N ASP A 401 -14.23 8.54 -30.28
CA ASP A 401 -13.56 9.29 -31.36
C ASP A 401 -13.98 8.76 -32.75
N LEU A 402 -14.05 7.44 -32.92
CA LEU A 402 -14.56 6.81 -34.15
C LEU A 402 -16.04 7.09 -34.38
N ALA A 403 -16.86 7.06 -33.32
CA ALA A 403 -18.28 7.38 -33.43
C ALA A 403 -18.50 8.83 -33.86
N ALA A 404 -17.73 9.76 -33.30
CA ALA A 404 -17.76 11.18 -33.69
C ALA A 404 -17.28 11.38 -35.13
N ALA A 405 -16.19 10.71 -35.53
CA ALA A 405 -15.69 10.78 -36.91
C ALA A 405 -16.70 10.20 -37.93
N LEU A 406 -17.37 9.10 -37.60
CA LEU A 406 -18.42 8.53 -38.45
C LEU A 406 -19.66 9.42 -38.51
N ALA A 407 -20.08 10.01 -37.40
CA ALA A 407 -21.18 10.96 -37.36
C ALA A 407 -20.89 12.19 -38.22
N ALA A 408 -19.68 12.77 -38.10
CA ALA A 408 -19.24 13.88 -38.93
C ALA A 408 -19.23 13.52 -40.42
N ALA A 409 -18.70 12.34 -40.79
CA ALA A 409 -18.70 11.88 -42.17
C ALA A 409 -20.14 11.67 -42.73
N LEU A 410 -21.08 11.20 -41.90
CA LEU A 410 -22.48 11.06 -42.30
C LEU A 410 -23.17 12.42 -42.47
N GLU A 411 -22.91 13.39 -41.59
CA GLU A 411 -23.42 14.76 -41.73
C GLU A 411 -22.85 15.45 -42.97
N GLU A 412 -21.56 15.28 -43.27
CA GLU A 412 -20.94 15.78 -44.50
C GLU A 412 -21.60 15.16 -45.74
N ASN A 413 -21.87 13.85 -45.74
CA ASN A 413 -22.58 13.21 -46.83
C ASN A 413 -24.03 13.71 -46.98
N HIS A 414 -24.75 13.89 -45.88
CA HIS A 414 -26.11 14.45 -45.92
C HIS A 414 -26.14 15.91 -46.37
N THR A 415 -25.16 16.73 -46.00
CA THR A 415 -25.05 18.10 -46.51
C THR A 415 -24.70 18.13 -48.00
N PHE A 416 -23.89 17.19 -48.47
CA PHE A 416 -23.63 16.99 -49.91
C PHE A 416 -24.88 16.55 -50.67
N GLU A 417 -25.66 15.60 -50.14
CA GLU A 417 -26.94 15.17 -50.75
C GLU A 417 -27.96 16.32 -50.77
N THR A 418 -28.11 17.05 -49.66
CA THR A 418 -29.07 18.16 -49.59
C THR A 418 -28.67 19.34 -50.45
N SER A 419 -27.38 19.67 -50.55
CA SER A 419 -26.89 20.69 -51.47
C SER A 419 -27.06 20.26 -52.94
N ALA A 420 -26.81 18.99 -53.28
CA ALA A 420 -27.10 18.45 -54.61
C ALA A 420 -28.60 18.49 -54.96
N ILE A 421 -29.49 18.25 -53.97
CA ILE A 421 -30.94 18.39 -54.16
C ILE A 421 -31.33 19.86 -54.37
N LEU A 422 -30.77 20.79 -53.61
CA LEU A 422 -31.04 22.23 -53.75
C LEU A 422 -30.56 22.78 -55.11
N ASP A 423 -29.41 22.34 -55.61
CA ASP A 423 -28.89 22.75 -56.93
C ASP A 423 -29.77 22.25 -58.09
N SER A 424 -30.47 21.12 -57.89
CA SER A 424 -31.44 20.57 -58.86
C SER A 424 -32.80 21.30 -58.91
N THR A 425 -33.12 22.15 -57.93
CA THR A 425 -34.42 22.82 -57.83
C THR A 425 -34.50 24.19 -58.51
N THR A 426 -33.39 24.69 -59.08
CA THR A 426 -33.31 25.98 -59.78
C THR A 426 -33.44 25.92 -61.30
N GLU A 427 -33.65 24.73 -61.89
CA GLU A 427 -33.89 24.60 -63.34
C GLU A 427 -35.37 24.30 -63.66
N ASP A 428 -35.86 24.93 -64.73
CA ASP A 428 -37.24 24.93 -65.23
C ASP A 428 -37.97 23.57 -65.17
N PRO A 429 -39.28 23.53 -64.85
CA PRO A 429 -40.06 22.29 -64.67
C PRO A 429 -40.38 21.54 -65.97
N THR A 430 -39.68 21.83 -67.08
CA THR A 430 -39.85 21.13 -68.37
C THR A 430 -38.64 20.32 -68.81
N ARG A 431 -37.63 20.17 -67.95
CA ARG A 431 -36.46 19.32 -68.23
C ARG A 431 -36.23 18.31 -67.11
N PHE A 432 -37.18 17.40 -66.94
CA PHE A 432 -37.05 16.22 -66.09
C PHE A 432 -36.47 15.06 -66.90
N ASP A 433 -35.27 15.25 -67.44
CA ASP A 433 -34.47 14.19 -68.04
C ASP A 433 -33.02 14.62 -67.89
N ASP A 434 -32.41 14.08 -66.84
CA ASP A 434 -30.98 13.92 -66.59
C ASP A 434 -30.69 14.25 -65.13
N TRP A 435 -30.74 13.23 -64.25
CA TRP A 435 -29.58 12.74 -63.50
C TRP A 435 -29.94 11.86 -62.28
N VAL A 436 -30.37 10.62 -62.53
CA VAL A 436 -29.83 9.41 -61.86
C VAL A 436 -29.89 8.32 -62.91
N GLY A 437 -28.72 7.90 -63.40
CA GLY A 437 -28.54 6.98 -64.51
C GLY A 437 -28.99 5.54 -64.24
N VAL A 438 -30.29 5.35 -63.99
CA VAL A 438 -30.98 4.09 -64.23
C VAL A 438 -31.69 4.27 -65.56
N ARG A 439 -31.02 3.91 -66.66
CA ARG A 439 -31.69 3.83 -67.96
C ARG A 439 -32.88 2.88 -67.79
N PRO A 440 -34.11 3.28 -68.15
CA PRO A 440 -35.20 2.34 -68.28
C PRO A 440 -34.75 1.25 -69.25
N ILE A 441 -34.74 -0.02 -68.82
CA ILE A 441 -34.37 -1.12 -69.70
C ILE A 441 -35.54 -1.31 -70.68
N GLU A 442 -35.48 -0.63 -71.81
CA GLU A 442 -36.52 -0.68 -72.85
C GLU A 442 -36.52 -2.02 -73.62
N SER A 443 -35.49 -2.86 -73.41
CA SER A 443 -35.31 -4.12 -74.15
C SER A 443 -34.78 -5.25 -73.26
N TYR A 444 -35.42 -6.42 -73.35
CA TYR A 444 -35.00 -7.67 -72.70
C TYR A 444 -33.50 -8.00 -72.91
N LYS A 445 -32.91 -7.54 -74.03
CA LYS A 445 -31.50 -7.75 -74.34
C LYS A 445 -30.56 -7.04 -73.37
N ASP A 446 -30.90 -5.84 -72.91
CA ASP A 446 -30.02 -5.06 -72.04
C ASP A 446 -30.04 -5.63 -70.62
N LEU A 447 -31.18 -6.18 -70.19
CA LEU A 447 -31.30 -6.91 -68.93
C LEU A 447 -30.43 -8.17 -68.94
N VAL A 448 -30.46 -8.92 -70.05
CA VAL A 448 -29.60 -10.11 -70.24
C VAL A 448 -28.12 -9.71 -70.26
N GLN A 449 -27.76 -8.58 -70.87
CA GLN A 449 -26.39 -8.08 -70.85
C GLN A 449 -25.94 -7.69 -69.44
N CYS A 450 -26.76 -6.96 -68.68
CA CYS A 450 -26.47 -6.62 -67.28
C CYS A 450 -26.31 -7.88 -66.41
N LEU A 451 -27.19 -8.86 -66.56
CA LEU A 451 -27.09 -10.13 -65.82
C LEU A 451 -25.83 -10.92 -66.21
N SER A 452 -25.45 -10.91 -67.50
CA SER A 452 -24.22 -11.57 -67.95
C SER A 452 -22.96 -10.87 -67.42
N ALA A 453 -22.98 -9.53 -67.34
CA ALA A 453 -21.88 -8.75 -66.78
C ALA A 453 -21.71 -9.03 -65.28
N LEU A 454 -22.81 -9.04 -64.52
CA LEU A 454 -22.80 -9.42 -63.10
C LEU A 454 -22.34 -10.87 -62.90
N GLY A 455 -22.72 -11.77 -63.80
CA GLY A 455 -22.23 -13.15 -63.82
C GLY A 455 -20.70 -13.22 -63.99
N HIS A 456 -20.14 -12.43 -64.91
CA HIS A 456 -18.69 -12.36 -65.12
C HIS A 456 -17.94 -11.71 -63.95
N GLU A 457 -18.51 -10.68 -63.32
CA GLU A 457 -17.95 -10.08 -62.10
C GLU A 457 -17.93 -11.06 -60.93
N LEU A 458 -19.00 -11.86 -60.77
CA LEU A 458 -19.06 -12.92 -59.78
C LEU A 458 -18.00 -13.99 -60.07
N ASP A 459 -17.87 -14.45 -61.32
CA ASP A 459 -16.86 -15.45 -61.70
C ASP A 459 -15.42 -14.97 -61.42
N GLN A 460 -15.15 -13.68 -61.57
CA GLN A 460 -13.84 -13.10 -61.26
C GLN A 460 -13.59 -13.00 -59.74
N THR A 461 -14.61 -12.66 -58.96
CA THR A 461 -14.45 -12.36 -57.52
C THR A 461 -14.55 -13.61 -56.62
N LEU A 462 -15.30 -14.63 -57.03
CA LEU A 462 -15.56 -15.82 -56.23
C LEU A 462 -14.30 -16.65 -55.92
N PRO A 463 -13.33 -16.85 -56.83
CA PRO A 463 -12.08 -17.55 -56.53
C PRO A 463 -11.23 -16.84 -55.47
N ASP A 464 -11.15 -15.51 -55.53
CA ASP A 464 -10.39 -14.71 -54.57
C ASP A 464 -11.01 -14.76 -53.18
N GLN A 465 -12.34 -14.71 -53.09
CA GLN A 465 -13.05 -14.86 -51.81
C GLN A 465 -12.92 -16.29 -51.26
N LEU A 466 -12.95 -17.30 -52.12
CA LEU A 466 -12.73 -18.68 -51.73
C LEU A 466 -11.31 -18.89 -51.19
N LYS A 467 -10.30 -18.29 -51.82
CA LYS A 467 -8.91 -18.33 -51.34
C LYS A 467 -8.78 -17.66 -49.95
N ARG A 468 -9.35 -16.46 -49.77
CA ARG A 468 -9.36 -15.76 -48.48
C ARG A 468 -10.05 -16.56 -47.37
N THR A 469 -11.16 -17.22 -47.69
CA THR A 469 -11.86 -18.08 -46.71
C THR A 469 -11.08 -19.35 -46.36
N GLN A 470 -10.31 -19.91 -47.29
CA GLN A 470 -9.41 -21.02 -47.00
C GLN A 470 -8.23 -20.59 -46.12
N GLU A 471 -7.61 -19.45 -46.41
CA GLU A 471 -6.51 -18.90 -45.62
C GLU A 471 -6.94 -18.58 -44.18
N THR A 472 -8.10 -17.94 -44.02
CA THR A 472 -8.68 -17.68 -42.68
C THR A 472 -9.01 -18.97 -41.92
N ARG A 473 -9.49 -20.03 -42.61
CA ARG A 473 -9.68 -21.35 -41.99
C ARG A 473 -8.36 -21.98 -41.53
N ALA A 474 -7.29 -21.86 -42.32
CA ALA A 474 -5.96 -22.35 -41.93
C ALA A 474 -5.43 -21.61 -40.70
N VAL A 475 -5.45 -20.27 -40.72
CA VAL A 475 -5.02 -19.43 -39.59
C VAL A 475 -5.82 -19.74 -38.33
N THR A 476 -7.14 -19.94 -38.44
CA THR A 476 -7.97 -20.29 -37.27
C THR A 476 -7.69 -21.69 -36.73
N ALA A 477 -7.24 -22.64 -37.57
CA ALA A 477 -6.78 -23.95 -37.12
C ALA A 477 -5.43 -23.83 -36.38
N ASP A 478 -4.48 -23.08 -36.92
CA ASP A 478 -3.15 -22.86 -36.30
C ASP A 478 -3.26 -22.14 -34.95
N VAL A 479 -4.15 -21.14 -34.85
CA VAL A 479 -4.44 -20.45 -33.59
C VAL A 479 -5.07 -21.39 -32.56
N LYS A 480 -5.85 -22.40 -32.99
CA LYS A 480 -6.40 -23.41 -32.08
C LYS A 480 -5.34 -24.39 -31.60
N THR A 481 -4.35 -24.75 -32.42
CA THR A 481 -3.27 -25.68 -32.03
C THR A 481 -2.22 -25.02 -31.15
N HIS A 482 -2.05 -23.69 -31.23
CA HIS A 482 -1.10 -22.93 -30.41
C HIS A 482 -1.69 -22.33 -29.11
N LYS A 483 -2.94 -22.65 -28.75
CA LYS A 483 -3.46 -22.32 -27.42
C LYS A 483 -2.89 -23.31 -26.39
N PRO A 484 -2.25 -22.83 -25.30
CA PRO A 484 -1.72 -23.68 -24.24
C PRO A 484 -2.80 -24.42 -23.45
#